data_AF-A0A524PLY8-F1
#
_entry.id   AF-A0A524PLY8-F1
#
_cell.length_a   1.000
_cell.length_b   1.000
_cell.length_c   1.000
_cell.angle_alpha   90.00
_cell.angle_beta   90.00
_cell.angle_gamma   90.00
#
_symmetry.space_group_name_H-M   'P 1'
#
loop_
_entity.id
_entity.type
_entity.pdbx_description
1 polymer ?
#
loop_
_entity_poly.entity_id
_entity_poly.type
_entity_poly.pdbx_seq_one_letter_code
_entity_poly.pdbx_strand_id
1 'polypeptide(L)'
;MPPKRSDAKSAANGDSEYLAALERLERAQERMLSAAVAFCDGLISAGQLRAVRELLREQGRKLDELGGIQASPFREPIKAEPEAVPEVPEPLVAPIPTIHADTTVTADTTVLEQPRLDEIQDPELRNRMAALDQKIARLEQDFQQGRINASQYRAIYRHYMEQREVALRLREKYPDSDRWQIVLEEGKTRFLLQLNEAACYSVGLYDINNRERIFVQGDMPNAAEDAMSLLSGFGSTDSASPDGRMFATKTDSGETLLLIPGLFTVSLAVFSQDPPAWQVRALREVHRNFEAANRSALQREEKGNLVYPDLSRFVKAS
;
A
#
# COMPACT_ATOMS: atom_id res chain seq x y z
N MET A 1 1.88 -30.26 -49.73
CA MET A 1 1.98 -29.87 -48.31
C MET A 1 1.25 -28.55 -48.11
N PRO A 2 0.20 -28.48 -47.27
CA PRO A 2 -0.40 -27.20 -46.92
C PRO A 2 0.48 -26.44 -45.92
N PRO A 3 0.55 -25.09 -45.98
CA PRO A 3 1.35 -24.30 -45.06
C PRO A 3 0.77 -24.29 -43.65
N LYS A 4 1.69 -24.16 -42.68
CA LYS A 4 1.49 -24.28 -41.24
C LYS A 4 0.47 -23.27 -40.70
N ARG A 5 -0.48 -23.77 -39.90
CA ARG A 5 -1.48 -23.01 -39.11
C ARG A 5 -0.90 -22.29 -37.86
N SER A 6 0.43 -22.17 -37.72
CA SER A 6 1.06 -21.66 -36.49
C SER A 6 1.07 -20.13 -36.38
N ASP A 7 1.10 -19.42 -37.50
CA ASP A 7 1.48 -18.00 -37.47
C ASP A 7 0.29 -17.06 -37.20
N ALA A 8 -0.93 -17.51 -37.51
CA ALA A 8 -2.16 -16.76 -37.25
C ALA A 8 -2.51 -16.63 -35.75
N LYS A 9 -2.04 -17.55 -34.90
CA LYS A 9 -2.27 -17.49 -33.44
C LYS A 9 -1.36 -16.48 -32.73
N SER A 10 -0.16 -16.23 -33.26
CA SER A 10 0.79 -15.27 -32.66
C SER A 10 0.37 -13.82 -32.91
N ALA A 11 -0.13 -13.52 -34.12
CA ALA A 11 -0.60 -12.18 -34.48
C ALA A 11 -1.87 -11.79 -33.68
N ALA A 12 -2.83 -12.71 -33.55
CA ALA A 12 -4.06 -12.47 -32.78
C ALA A 12 -3.81 -12.23 -31.28
N ASN A 13 -2.72 -12.79 -30.72
CA ASN A 13 -2.36 -12.57 -29.32
C ASN A 13 -1.71 -11.18 -29.09
N GLY A 14 -0.86 -10.73 -30.03
CA GLY A 14 -0.24 -9.40 -29.97
C GLY A 14 -1.26 -8.27 -30.06
N ASP A 15 -2.26 -8.40 -30.92
CA ASP A 15 -3.34 -7.42 -31.06
C ASP A 15 -4.18 -7.33 -29.78
N SER A 16 -4.42 -8.46 -29.10
CA SER A 16 -5.15 -8.49 -27.82
C SER A 16 -4.36 -7.87 -26.67
N GLU A 17 -3.04 -8.07 -26.64
CA GLU A 17 -2.17 -7.49 -25.61
C GLU A 17 -2.00 -5.98 -25.80
N TYR A 18 -1.93 -5.51 -27.05
CA TYR A 18 -1.87 -4.10 -27.39
C TYR A 18 -3.14 -3.34 -26.98
N LEU A 19 -4.33 -3.90 -27.26
CA LEU A 19 -5.60 -3.32 -26.82
C LEU A 19 -5.72 -3.25 -25.28
N ALA A 20 -5.27 -4.29 -24.58
CA ALA A 20 -5.25 -4.28 -23.12
C ALA A 20 -4.25 -3.24 -22.56
N ALA A 21 -3.15 -2.97 -23.26
CA ALA A 21 -2.20 -1.94 -22.88
C ALA A 21 -2.76 -0.52 -23.09
N LEU A 22 -3.51 -0.29 -24.18
CA LEU A 22 -4.23 0.98 -24.40
C LEU A 22 -5.24 1.27 -23.29
N GLU A 23 -6.03 0.27 -22.88
CA GLU A 23 -7.01 0.42 -21.80
C GLU A 23 -6.32 0.74 -20.45
N ARG A 24 -5.12 0.20 -20.20
CA ARG A 24 -4.33 0.53 -19.01
C ARG A 24 -3.78 1.94 -19.06
N LEU A 25 -3.35 2.42 -20.23
CA LEU A 25 -2.87 3.79 -20.42
C LEU A 25 -4.00 4.80 -20.19
N GLU A 26 -5.18 4.56 -20.74
CA GLU A 26 -6.35 5.44 -20.57
C GLU A 26 -6.74 5.55 -19.09
N ARG A 27 -6.84 4.41 -18.39
CA ARG A 27 -7.04 4.38 -16.93
C ARG A 27 -5.94 5.10 -16.16
N ALA A 28 -4.70 5.03 -16.61
CA ALA A 28 -3.59 5.76 -15.98
C ALA A 28 -3.70 7.28 -16.21
N GLN A 29 -4.16 7.72 -17.38
CA GLN A 29 -4.42 9.13 -17.68
C GLN A 29 -5.56 9.69 -16.82
N GLU A 30 -6.67 8.95 -16.68
CA GLU A 30 -7.76 9.31 -15.78
C GLU A 30 -7.28 9.43 -14.33
N ARG A 31 -6.43 8.51 -13.88
CA ARG A 31 -5.80 8.57 -12.55
C ARG A 31 -4.91 9.79 -12.38
N MET A 32 -4.14 10.16 -13.40
CA MET A 32 -3.29 11.35 -13.36
C MET A 32 -4.12 12.63 -13.27
N LEU A 33 -5.21 12.72 -14.04
CA LEU A 33 -6.13 13.86 -13.97
C LEU A 33 -6.80 13.96 -12.61
N SER A 34 -7.30 12.84 -12.08
CA SER A 34 -7.89 12.81 -10.74
C SER A 34 -6.87 13.12 -9.63
N ALA A 35 -5.62 12.67 -9.78
CA ALA A 35 -4.54 12.97 -8.84
C ALA A 35 -4.13 14.45 -8.90
N ALA A 36 -4.11 15.06 -10.09
CA ALA A 36 -3.84 16.49 -10.25
C ALA A 36 -4.91 17.34 -9.55
N VAL A 37 -6.18 16.99 -9.69
CA VAL A 37 -7.28 17.66 -8.96
C VAL A 37 -7.11 17.46 -7.45
N ALA A 38 -6.85 16.24 -6.98
CA ALA A 38 -6.62 15.97 -5.56
C ALA A 38 -5.38 16.70 -5.00
N PHE A 39 -4.36 16.93 -5.81
CA PHE A 39 -3.18 17.72 -5.43
C PHE A 39 -3.52 19.20 -5.30
N CYS A 40 -4.29 19.75 -6.24
CA CYS A 40 -4.81 21.12 -6.15
C CYS A 40 -5.70 21.32 -4.92
N ASP A 41 -6.46 20.30 -4.53
CA ASP A 41 -7.29 20.29 -3.32
C ASP A 41 -6.49 20.04 -2.03
N GLY A 42 -5.17 19.82 -2.11
CA GLY A 42 -4.30 19.54 -0.96
C GLY A 42 -4.48 18.15 -0.33
N LEU A 43 -5.24 17.26 -0.98
CA LEU A 43 -5.57 15.92 -0.48
C LEU A 43 -4.44 14.91 -0.68
N ILE A 44 -3.51 15.19 -1.60
CA ILE A 44 -2.32 14.37 -1.82
C ILE A 44 -1.05 15.21 -1.81
N SER A 45 0.05 14.62 -1.38
CA SER A 45 1.35 15.27 -1.37
C SER A 45 1.98 15.31 -2.77
N ALA A 46 2.96 16.20 -2.96
CA ALA A 46 3.74 16.26 -4.20
C ALA A 46 4.46 14.93 -4.52
N GLY A 47 4.82 14.15 -3.49
CA GLY A 47 5.42 12.82 -3.65
C GLY A 47 4.42 11.81 -4.25
N GLN A 48 3.16 11.85 -3.80
CA GLN A 48 2.09 10.99 -4.33
C GLN A 48 1.74 11.36 -5.78
N LEU A 49 1.69 12.64 -6.11
CA LEU A 49 1.51 13.08 -7.51
C LEU A 49 2.68 12.63 -8.40
N ARG A 50 3.92 12.66 -7.89
CA ARG A 50 5.10 12.16 -8.62
C ARG A 50 5.02 10.66 -8.89
N ALA A 51 4.54 9.87 -7.92
CA ALA A 51 4.35 8.43 -8.09
C ALA A 51 3.29 8.12 -9.17
N VAL A 52 2.16 8.84 -9.18
CA VAL A 52 1.13 8.68 -10.23
C VAL A 52 1.67 9.07 -11.61
N ARG A 53 2.47 10.13 -11.68
CA ARG A 53 3.13 10.55 -12.93
C ARG A 53 4.14 9.50 -13.44
N GLU A 54 4.90 8.87 -12.55
CA GLU A 54 5.83 7.80 -12.97
C GLU A 54 5.08 6.54 -13.42
N LEU A 55 3.97 6.17 -12.76
CA LEU A 55 3.10 5.10 -13.24
C LEU A 55 2.58 5.36 -14.65
N LEU A 56 2.15 6.60 -14.94
CA LEU A 56 1.72 7.00 -16.28
C LEU A 56 2.85 6.84 -17.31
N ARG A 57 4.07 7.24 -16.96
CA ARG A 57 5.26 7.06 -17.81
C ARG A 57 5.58 5.60 -18.06
N GLU A 58 5.45 4.74 -17.05
CA GLU A 58 5.68 3.31 -17.16
C GLU A 58 4.64 2.65 -18.09
N GLN A 59 3.36 3.03 -17.99
CA GLN A 59 2.33 2.53 -18.91
C GLN A 59 2.58 2.99 -20.36
N GLY A 60 3.07 4.23 -20.54
CA GLY A 60 3.47 4.73 -21.85
C GLY A 60 4.60 3.90 -22.47
N ARG A 61 5.66 3.63 -21.71
CA ARG A 61 6.78 2.79 -22.17
C ARG A 61 6.34 1.37 -22.55
N LYS A 62 5.47 0.75 -21.75
CA LYS A 62 4.91 -0.58 -22.06
C LYS A 62 4.07 -0.57 -23.34
N LEU A 63 3.35 0.53 -23.60
CA LEU A 63 2.62 0.70 -24.85
C LEU A 63 3.57 0.83 -26.05
N ASP A 64 4.65 1.60 -25.90
CA ASP A 64 5.67 1.80 -26.94
C ASP A 64 6.41 0.50 -27.28
N GLU A 65 6.71 -0.32 -26.27
CA GLU A 65 7.30 -1.66 -26.42
C GLU A 65 6.39 -2.63 -27.19
N LEU A 66 5.07 -2.52 -26.99
CA LEU A 66 4.07 -3.37 -27.65
C LEU A 66 3.64 -2.84 -29.03
N GLY A 67 3.72 -1.53 -29.25
CA GLY A 67 3.19 -0.86 -30.44
C GLY A 67 4.13 -0.86 -31.64
N GLY A 68 5.40 -1.24 -31.50
CA GLY A 68 6.32 -1.43 -32.63
C GLY A 68 6.55 -0.20 -33.51
N ILE A 69 6.13 1.01 -33.11
CA ILE A 69 6.53 2.25 -33.78
C ILE A 69 7.87 2.65 -33.17
N GLN A 70 8.91 2.08 -33.77
CA GLN A 70 10.27 2.57 -33.69
C GLN A 70 10.29 4.03 -34.18
N ALA A 71 10.11 4.99 -33.28
CA ALA A 71 10.62 6.33 -33.51
C ALA A 71 12.16 6.21 -33.51
N SER A 72 12.73 6.35 -34.69
CA SER A 72 14.11 6.02 -35.01
C SER A 72 15.16 6.56 -34.03
N PRO A 73 16.27 5.82 -33.87
CA PRO A 73 17.37 6.15 -32.99
C PRO A 73 18.36 7.12 -33.66
N PHE A 74 18.81 8.11 -32.88
CA PHE A 74 19.94 9.04 -33.11
C PHE A 74 19.80 10.27 -34.03
N ARG A 75 20.02 11.45 -33.41
CA ARG A 75 21.05 12.49 -33.69
C ARG A 75 21.03 13.45 -32.48
N GLU A 76 22.10 14.00 -31.92
CA GLU A 76 23.56 13.91 -32.00
C GLU A 76 24.06 14.54 -30.68
N PRO A 77 25.28 14.23 -30.20
CA PRO A 77 25.79 14.73 -28.94
C PRO A 77 26.03 16.24 -29.02
N ILE A 78 25.41 17.00 -28.12
CA ILE A 78 25.80 18.40 -27.91
C ILE A 78 27.20 18.38 -27.29
N LYS A 79 28.15 18.77 -28.14
CA LYS A 79 29.54 19.05 -27.85
C LYS A 79 29.61 20.09 -26.72
N ALA A 80 30.32 19.74 -25.65
CA ALA A 80 30.64 20.63 -24.55
C ALA A 80 31.52 21.79 -25.03
N GLU A 81 31.12 23.02 -24.72
CA GLU A 81 32.00 24.16 -24.48
C GLU A 81 31.53 24.86 -23.19
N PRO A 82 32.45 25.40 -22.37
CA PRO A 82 32.26 25.56 -20.94
C PRO A 82 31.56 26.89 -20.62
N GLU A 83 30.34 26.83 -20.12
CA GLU A 83 29.72 27.98 -19.47
C GLU A 83 29.97 27.96 -17.96
N ALA A 84 30.51 29.10 -17.53
CA ALA A 84 30.88 29.54 -16.19
C ALA A 84 30.01 28.99 -15.04
N VAL A 85 30.71 28.52 -14.01
CA VAL A 85 30.21 28.26 -12.67
C VAL A 85 29.67 29.56 -12.05
N PRO A 86 28.39 29.63 -11.63
CA PRO A 86 27.97 30.54 -10.58
C PRO A 86 28.14 29.85 -9.22
N GLU A 87 28.84 30.53 -8.33
CA GLU A 87 29.13 30.13 -6.95
C GLU A 87 27.90 29.66 -6.18
N VAL A 88 28.05 28.53 -5.48
CA VAL A 88 27.15 28.02 -4.46
C VAL A 88 27.38 28.83 -3.18
N PRO A 89 26.38 29.53 -2.61
CA PRO A 89 26.46 30.01 -1.24
C PRO A 89 26.18 28.86 -0.27
N GLU A 90 27.02 28.79 0.76
CA GLU A 90 27.07 27.79 1.83
C GLU A 90 25.72 27.53 2.54
N PRO A 91 25.46 26.30 3.02
CA PRO A 91 24.27 26.01 3.81
C PRO A 91 24.40 26.56 5.24
N LEU A 92 23.53 27.51 5.58
CA LEU A 92 23.29 27.96 6.95
C LEU A 92 22.73 26.80 7.79
N VAL A 93 23.51 26.41 8.79
CA VAL A 93 23.12 25.50 9.88
C VAL A 93 22.04 26.17 10.72
N ALA A 94 20.90 25.52 10.88
CA ALA A 94 19.89 25.86 11.89
C ALA A 94 19.72 24.69 12.89
N PRO A 95 19.57 24.98 14.19
CA PRO A 95 19.66 23.99 15.26
C PRO A 95 18.40 23.11 15.40
N ILE A 96 18.65 21.87 15.82
CA ILE A 96 17.69 20.82 16.13
C ILE A 96 16.84 21.23 17.36
N PRO A 97 15.50 21.24 17.28
CA PRO A 97 14.67 21.26 18.47
C PRO A 97 14.53 19.84 19.03
N THR A 98 15.16 19.61 20.17
CA THR A 98 14.91 18.48 21.07
C THR A 98 13.44 18.48 21.50
N ILE A 99 12.69 17.43 21.17
CA ILE A 99 11.37 17.19 21.76
C ILE A 99 11.44 15.89 22.56
N HIS A 100 11.17 16.03 23.85
CA HIS A 100 11.17 14.98 24.84
C HIS A 100 10.06 13.95 24.57
N ALA A 101 10.41 12.69 24.85
CA ALA A 101 9.48 11.58 24.96
C ALA A 101 8.48 11.83 26.09
N ASP A 102 7.20 11.87 25.73
CA ASP A 102 6.11 11.19 26.44
C ASP A 102 4.80 11.57 25.74
N THR A 103 4.23 10.65 24.98
CA THR A 103 2.81 10.74 24.60
C THR A 103 2.24 9.34 24.51
N THR A 104 1.66 8.92 25.62
CA THR A 104 0.53 7.99 25.65
C THR A 104 -0.51 8.45 24.61
N VAL A 105 -0.71 7.65 23.56
CA VAL A 105 -1.76 7.90 22.57
C VAL A 105 -3.10 7.54 23.20
N THR A 106 -3.63 8.46 23.99
CA THR A 106 -5.08 8.60 24.17
C THR A 106 -5.65 8.94 22.81
N ALA A 107 -6.57 8.11 22.31
CA ALA A 107 -7.34 8.37 21.12
C ALA A 107 -8.20 9.62 21.33
N ASP A 108 -7.63 10.78 21.04
CA ASP A 108 -8.34 12.05 21.03
C ASP A 108 -9.20 12.10 19.77
N THR A 109 -10.33 11.39 19.84
CA THR A 109 -11.42 11.50 18.89
C THR A 109 -12.07 12.84 19.20
N THR A 110 -11.61 13.89 18.55
CA THR A 110 -12.32 15.16 18.50
C THR A 110 -13.66 14.87 17.83
N VAL A 111 -14.70 14.67 18.65
CA VAL A 111 -16.08 14.55 18.21
C VAL A 111 -16.48 15.93 17.70
N LEU A 112 -16.25 16.18 16.40
CA LEU A 112 -16.90 17.29 15.71
C LEU A 112 -18.41 17.09 15.87
N GLU A 113 -19.07 18.07 16.48
CA GLU A 113 -20.50 18.02 16.75
C GLU A 113 -21.25 17.99 15.41
N GLN A 114 -21.70 16.80 15.04
CA GLN A 114 -22.30 16.55 13.74
C GLN A 114 -23.73 17.08 13.71
N PRO A 115 -24.13 17.90 12.70
CA PRO A 115 -25.51 18.37 12.59
C PRO A 115 -26.44 17.17 12.44
N ARG A 116 -27.49 17.11 13.28
CA ARG A 116 -28.40 15.97 13.34
C ARG A 116 -29.19 15.89 12.03
N LEU A 117 -29.39 14.69 11.48
CA LEU A 117 -30.15 14.50 10.23
C LEU A 117 -31.56 15.10 10.27
N ASP A 118 -32.12 15.24 11.48
CA ASP A 118 -33.46 15.79 11.71
C ASP A 118 -33.56 17.31 11.47
N GLU A 119 -32.43 18.01 11.37
CA GLU A 119 -32.35 19.44 11.09
C GLU A 119 -32.36 19.74 9.58
N ILE A 120 -32.19 18.71 8.74
CA ILE A 120 -32.15 18.83 7.28
C ILE A 120 -33.58 18.83 6.72
N GLN A 121 -34.04 20.00 6.26
CA GLN A 121 -35.39 20.17 5.69
C GLN A 121 -35.53 19.57 4.28
N ASP A 122 -34.43 19.37 3.57
CA ASP A 122 -34.42 18.80 2.22
C ASP A 122 -34.43 17.25 2.28
N PRO A 123 -35.49 16.59 1.77
CA PRO A 123 -35.61 15.14 1.81
C PRO A 123 -34.54 14.43 0.97
N GLU A 124 -34.08 15.01 -0.14
CA GLU A 124 -33.09 14.36 -1.00
C GLU A 124 -31.70 14.40 -0.36
N LEU A 125 -31.30 15.56 0.15
CA LEU A 125 -30.06 15.70 0.91
C LEU A 125 -30.05 14.79 2.12
N ARG A 126 -31.16 14.73 2.87
CA ARG A 126 -31.31 13.83 4.02
C ARG A 126 -31.11 12.36 3.64
N ASN A 127 -31.70 11.91 2.53
CA ASN A 127 -31.52 10.54 2.04
C ASN A 127 -30.07 10.24 1.67
N ARG A 128 -29.39 11.20 1.01
CA ARG A 128 -27.98 11.05 0.64
C ARG A 128 -27.04 11.07 1.85
N MET A 129 -27.33 11.88 2.87
CA MET A 129 -26.62 11.87 4.16
C MET A 129 -26.80 10.53 4.88
N ALA A 130 -28.04 10.02 4.95
CA ALA A 130 -28.30 8.71 5.55
C ALA A 130 -27.54 7.58 4.83
N ALA A 131 -27.43 7.64 3.50
CA ALA A 131 -26.62 6.69 2.73
C ALA A 131 -25.12 6.81 3.04
N LEU A 132 -24.62 8.02 3.29
CA LEU A 132 -23.23 8.26 3.70
C LEU A 132 -22.98 7.70 5.12
N ASP A 133 -23.91 7.90 6.05
CA ASP A 133 -23.82 7.34 7.41
C ASP A 133 -23.82 5.80 7.40
N GLN A 134 -24.63 5.19 6.53
CA GLN A 134 -24.59 3.74 6.32
C GLN A 134 -23.21 3.27 5.81
N LYS A 135 -22.55 4.04 4.93
CA LYS A 135 -21.20 3.73 4.47
C LYS A 135 -20.16 3.85 5.58
N ILE A 136 -20.29 4.85 6.45
CA ILE A 136 -19.41 5.04 7.62
C ILE A 136 -19.59 3.87 8.59
N ALA A 137 -20.82 3.50 8.92
CA ALA A 137 -21.11 2.35 9.78
C ALA A 137 -20.53 1.05 9.21
N ARG A 138 -20.63 0.84 7.90
CA ARG A 138 -20.00 -0.31 7.22
C ARG A 138 -18.47 -0.26 7.28
N LEU A 139 -17.87 0.92 7.11
CA LEU A 139 -16.43 1.13 7.21
C LEU A 139 -15.92 0.79 8.62
N GLU A 140 -16.62 1.22 9.66
CA GLU A 140 -16.33 0.87 11.06
C GLU A 140 -16.42 -0.64 11.28
N GLN A 141 -17.46 -1.29 10.75
CA GLN A 141 -17.60 -2.73 10.83
C GLN A 141 -16.44 -3.46 10.12
N ASP A 142 -16.05 -3.02 8.93
CA ASP A 142 -14.93 -3.60 8.18
C ASP A 142 -13.60 -3.41 8.91
N PHE A 143 -13.42 -2.28 9.63
CA PHE A 143 -12.26 -2.04 10.48
C PHE A 143 -12.25 -2.94 11.72
N GLN A 144 -13.38 -3.07 12.43
CA GLN A 144 -13.52 -3.96 13.59
C GLN A 144 -13.28 -5.44 13.22
N GLN A 145 -13.68 -5.83 12.01
CA GLN A 145 -13.43 -7.18 11.47
C GLN A 145 -12.00 -7.36 10.93
N GLY A 146 -11.18 -6.31 10.92
CA GLY A 146 -9.81 -6.33 10.43
C GLY A 146 -9.69 -6.59 8.92
N ARG A 147 -10.74 -6.25 8.15
CA ARG A 147 -10.72 -6.32 6.67
C ARG A 147 -9.89 -5.19 6.07
N ILE A 148 -9.86 -4.05 6.74
CA ILE A 148 -9.06 -2.88 6.39
C ILE A 148 -8.10 -2.55 7.54
N ASN A 149 -6.99 -1.88 7.23
CA ASN A 149 -6.05 -1.39 8.22
C ASN A 149 -6.45 0.00 8.76
N ALA A 150 -5.75 0.46 9.80
CA ALA A 150 -6.03 1.76 10.42
C ALA A 150 -5.79 2.95 9.47
N SER A 151 -4.84 2.83 8.56
CA SER A 151 -4.52 3.86 7.55
C SER A 151 -5.68 4.04 6.56
N GLN A 152 -6.16 2.93 5.98
CA GLN A 152 -7.34 2.87 5.12
C GLN A 152 -8.58 3.43 5.81
N TYR A 153 -8.84 3.00 7.06
CA TYR A 153 -9.96 3.48 7.85
C TYR A 153 -9.91 5.01 8.00
N ARG A 154 -8.79 5.56 8.47
CA ARG A 154 -8.64 7.02 8.68
C ARG A 154 -8.78 7.81 7.39
N ALA A 155 -8.18 7.34 6.30
CA ALA A 155 -8.25 8.02 5.01
C ALA A 155 -9.69 8.08 4.47
N ILE A 156 -10.41 6.96 4.52
CA ILE A 156 -11.79 6.88 4.01
C ILE A 156 -12.76 7.62 4.94
N TYR A 157 -12.60 7.47 6.25
CA TYR A 157 -13.43 8.18 7.23
C TYR A 157 -13.30 9.69 7.06
N ARG A 158 -12.06 10.19 6.96
CA ARG A 158 -11.80 11.62 6.68
C ARG A 158 -12.47 12.06 5.39
N HIS A 159 -12.31 11.30 4.32
CA HIS A 159 -12.93 11.59 3.04
C HIS A 159 -14.47 11.70 3.14
N TYR A 160 -15.13 10.80 3.86
CA TYR A 160 -16.58 10.87 4.08
C TYR A 160 -17.00 12.06 4.94
N MET A 161 -16.22 12.40 5.97
CA MET A 161 -16.50 13.60 6.78
C MET A 161 -16.38 14.88 5.96
N GLU A 162 -15.35 14.99 5.10
CA GLU A 162 -15.17 16.11 4.17
C GLU A 162 -16.32 16.20 3.17
N GLN A 163 -16.74 15.07 2.58
CA GLN A 163 -17.90 15.03 1.68
C GLN A 163 -19.17 15.57 2.36
N ARG A 164 -19.39 15.18 3.62
CA ARG A 164 -20.51 15.66 4.42
C ARG A 164 -20.44 17.16 4.66
N GLU A 165 -19.30 17.67 5.14
CA GLU A 165 -19.11 19.09 5.42
C GLU A 165 -19.32 19.94 4.15
N VAL A 166 -18.70 19.54 3.05
CA VAL A 166 -18.78 20.27 1.78
C VAL A 166 -20.20 20.24 1.22
N ALA A 167 -20.91 19.11 1.29
CA ALA A 167 -22.29 19.02 0.83
C ALA A 167 -23.23 19.95 1.63
N LEU A 168 -23.09 19.97 2.97
CA LEU A 168 -23.88 20.84 3.84
C LEU A 168 -23.57 22.33 3.56
N ARG A 169 -22.28 22.68 3.48
CA ARG A 169 -21.85 24.06 3.20
C ARG A 169 -22.31 24.54 1.81
N LEU A 170 -22.29 23.67 0.80
CA LEU A 170 -22.80 23.99 -0.54
C LEU A 170 -24.30 24.21 -0.53
N ARG A 171 -25.06 23.40 0.22
CA ARG A 171 -26.51 23.56 0.33
C ARG A 171 -26.88 24.85 1.05
N GLU A 172 -26.19 25.19 2.13
CA GLU A 172 -26.39 26.44 2.87
C GLU A 172 -26.10 27.66 1.99
N LYS A 173 -25.00 27.63 1.23
CA LYS A 173 -24.57 28.76 0.39
C LYS A 173 -25.37 28.89 -0.91
N TYR A 174 -25.83 27.78 -1.47
CA TYR A 174 -26.55 27.74 -2.75
C TYR A 174 -27.77 26.79 -2.67
N PRO A 175 -28.88 27.23 -2.06
CA PRO A 175 -30.07 26.39 -1.85
C PRO A 175 -30.72 25.89 -3.15
N ASP A 176 -30.63 26.65 -4.24
CA ASP A 176 -31.26 26.30 -5.52
C ASP A 176 -30.36 25.46 -6.44
N SER A 177 -29.17 25.07 -5.97
CA SER A 177 -28.17 24.38 -6.79
C SER A 177 -27.98 22.92 -6.39
N ASP A 178 -27.90 22.04 -7.38
CA ASP A 178 -27.65 20.59 -7.18
C ASP A 178 -26.16 20.22 -7.11
N ARG A 179 -25.27 21.23 -7.01
CA ARG A 179 -23.81 21.02 -6.95
C ARG A 179 -23.36 20.12 -5.80
N TRP A 180 -24.13 20.07 -4.71
CA TRP A 180 -23.86 19.20 -3.57
C TRP A 180 -23.97 17.70 -3.94
N GLN A 181 -24.78 17.34 -4.95
CA GLN A 181 -24.95 15.94 -5.37
C GLN A 181 -23.65 15.36 -5.93
N ILE A 182 -22.91 16.17 -6.71
CA ILE A 182 -21.64 15.78 -7.34
C ILE A 182 -20.59 15.44 -6.28
N VAL A 183 -20.58 16.17 -5.15
CA VAL A 183 -19.63 15.92 -4.05
C VAL A 183 -19.88 14.57 -3.38
N LEU A 184 -21.13 14.10 -3.38
CA LEU A 184 -21.54 12.83 -2.80
C LEU A 184 -21.49 11.65 -3.79
N GLU A 185 -21.01 11.88 -5.02
CA GLU A 185 -20.82 10.81 -6.00
C GLU A 185 -19.73 9.82 -5.58
N GLU A 186 -19.93 8.57 -5.99
CA GLU A 186 -19.09 7.44 -5.61
C GLU A 186 -17.93 7.27 -6.57
N GLY A 187 -16.70 7.09 -6.04
CA GLY A 187 -15.55 6.71 -6.86
C GLY A 187 -14.22 6.74 -6.13
N LYS A 188 -14.03 7.71 -5.22
CA LYS A 188 -12.75 7.92 -4.51
C LYS A 188 -12.45 6.86 -3.44
N THR A 189 -13.46 6.20 -2.87
CA THR A 189 -13.26 5.17 -1.83
C THR A 189 -12.39 4.00 -2.30
N ARG A 190 -12.63 3.46 -3.50
CA ARG A 190 -11.84 2.33 -4.02
C ARG A 190 -10.39 2.72 -4.24
N PHE A 191 -10.15 3.92 -4.73
CA PHE A 191 -8.82 4.48 -4.88
C PHE A 191 -8.11 4.62 -3.53
N LEU A 192 -8.80 5.17 -2.51
CA LEU A 192 -8.24 5.30 -1.16
C LEU A 192 -7.92 3.95 -0.51
N LEU A 193 -8.76 2.93 -0.74
CA LEU A 193 -8.47 1.56 -0.29
C LEU A 193 -7.19 1.01 -0.90
N GLN A 194 -7.01 1.18 -2.22
CA GLN A 194 -5.83 0.69 -2.94
C GLN A 194 -4.57 1.47 -2.57
N LEU A 195 -4.66 2.80 -2.47
CA LEU A 195 -3.53 3.67 -2.14
C LEU A 195 -3.00 3.40 -0.72
N ASN A 196 -3.90 3.10 0.22
CA ASN A 196 -3.55 2.82 1.62
C ASN A 196 -3.50 1.31 1.93
N GLU A 197 -3.45 0.44 0.92
CA GLU A 197 -3.21 -0.98 1.16
C GLU A 197 -1.77 -1.19 1.63
N ALA A 198 -1.57 -2.02 2.66
CA ALA A 198 -0.23 -2.43 3.05
C ALA A 198 0.39 -3.33 1.96
N ALA A 199 1.57 -2.95 1.49
CA ALA A 199 2.38 -3.75 0.58
C ALA A 199 3.40 -4.54 1.40
N CYS A 200 3.51 -5.85 1.17
CA CYS A 200 4.60 -6.64 1.73
C CYS A 200 5.79 -6.58 0.76
N TYR A 201 6.93 -6.10 1.24
CA TYR A 201 8.15 -5.95 0.44
C TYR A 201 9.07 -7.15 0.53
N SER A 202 9.12 -7.78 1.69
CA SER A 202 9.93 -8.97 1.90
C SER A 202 9.42 -9.83 3.02
N VAL A 203 9.70 -11.12 2.92
CA VAL A 203 9.45 -12.12 3.95
C VAL A 203 10.68 -13.01 4.07
N GLY A 204 11.20 -13.14 5.29
CA GLY A 204 12.27 -14.06 5.64
C GLY A 204 11.79 -15.13 6.61
N LEU A 205 12.40 -16.31 6.49
CA LEU A 205 12.30 -17.41 7.43
C LEU A 205 13.66 -17.60 8.09
N TYR A 206 13.65 -17.66 9.41
CA TYR A 206 14.81 -17.76 10.26
C TYR A 206 14.67 -18.96 11.18
N ASP A 207 15.78 -19.58 11.51
CA ASP A 207 15.85 -20.59 12.56
C ASP A 207 15.62 -19.93 13.92
N ILE A 208 14.76 -20.51 14.77
CA ILE A 208 14.43 -19.90 16.06
C ILE A 208 15.58 -19.96 17.06
N ASN A 209 16.44 -20.98 16.96
CA ASN A 209 17.50 -21.25 17.93
C ASN A 209 18.74 -20.42 17.63
N ASN A 210 19.22 -20.48 16.38
CA ASN A 210 20.47 -19.82 15.99
C ASN A 210 20.26 -18.51 15.22
N ARG A 211 19.01 -18.19 14.85
CA ARG A 211 18.62 -16.96 14.13
C ARG A 211 19.27 -16.83 12.76
N GLU A 212 19.81 -17.91 12.22
CA GLU A 212 20.30 -17.92 10.86
C GLU A 212 19.12 -17.87 9.89
N ARG A 213 19.29 -17.05 8.87
CA ARG A 213 18.37 -16.95 7.75
C ARG A 213 18.37 -18.27 6.97
N ILE A 214 17.19 -18.86 6.85
CA ILE A 214 16.94 -20.08 6.07
C ILE A 214 16.53 -19.70 4.64
N PHE A 215 15.64 -18.71 4.53
CA PHE A 215 15.06 -18.30 3.25
C PHE A 215 14.63 -16.83 3.32
N VAL A 216 14.75 -16.11 2.21
CA VAL A 216 14.20 -14.76 2.06
C VAL A 216 13.61 -14.63 0.66
N GLN A 217 12.45 -13.98 0.58
CA GLN A 217 11.84 -13.53 -0.65
C GLN A 217 11.61 -12.02 -0.59
N GLY A 218 11.99 -11.31 -1.65
CA GLY A 218 11.99 -9.84 -1.70
C GLY A 218 13.31 -9.23 -1.25
N ASP A 219 13.34 -7.91 -1.11
CA ASP A 219 14.50 -7.17 -0.59
C ASP A 219 14.35 -6.96 0.92
N MET A 220 15.17 -7.65 1.71
CA MET A 220 15.12 -7.57 3.17
C MET A 220 15.99 -6.39 3.64
N PRO A 221 15.40 -5.32 4.20
CA PRO A 221 16.19 -4.18 4.65
C PRO A 221 17.06 -4.56 5.86
N ASN A 222 18.25 -3.96 5.95
CA ASN A 222 19.19 -4.23 7.05
C ASN A 222 18.57 -3.96 8.44
N ALA A 223 17.73 -2.93 8.56
CA ALA A 223 17.02 -2.63 9.81
C ALA A 223 16.10 -3.78 10.27
N ALA A 224 15.56 -4.57 9.34
CA ALA A 224 14.76 -5.74 9.67
C ALA A 224 15.64 -6.92 10.11
N GLU A 225 16.78 -7.14 9.46
CA GLU A 225 17.78 -8.13 9.90
C GLU A 225 18.34 -7.78 11.30
N ASP A 226 18.60 -6.50 11.56
CA ASP A 226 19.04 -6.02 12.87
C ASP A 226 17.98 -6.26 13.94
N ALA A 227 16.70 -6.09 13.59
CA ALA A 227 15.58 -6.37 14.50
C ALA A 227 15.56 -7.84 14.96
N MET A 228 16.02 -8.80 14.15
CA MET A 228 16.15 -10.21 14.57
C MET A 228 17.11 -10.40 15.74
N SER A 229 18.16 -9.57 15.84
CA SER A 229 19.11 -9.64 16.95
C SER A 229 18.50 -9.17 18.28
N LEU A 230 17.56 -8.22 18.20
CA LEU A 230 16.84 -7.66 19.35
C LEU A 230 15.80 -8.65 19.92
N LEU A 231 15.42 -9.68 19.17
CA LEU A 231 14.48 -10.72 19.59
C LEU A 231 15.11 -11.78 20.48
N SER A 232 16.23 -11.48 21.14
CA SER A 232 16.95 -12.45 21.97
C SER A 232 16.15 -13.07 23.12
N GLY A 233 15.02 -12.46 23.49
CA GLY A 233 14.06 -12.97 24.46
C GLY A 233 12.83 -13.70 23.88
N PHE A 234 12.68 -13.77 22.56
CA PHE A 234 11.57 -14.48 21.89
C PHE A 234 11.94 -15.94 21.66
N GLY A 235 11.15 -16.87 22.22
CA GLY A 235 11.36 -18.32 22.10
C GLY A 235 11.92 -19.02 23.36
N SER A 236 12.43 -18.26 24.33
CA SER A 236 13.08 -18.81 25.53
C SER A 236 12.14 -19.05 26.73
N THR A 237 10.82 -18.93 26.56
CA THR A 237 9.85 -19.12 27.65
C THR A 237 9.07 -20.42 27.46
N ASP A 238 9.25 -21.31 28.43
CA ASP A 238 8.64 -22.63 28.71
C ASP A 238 7.10 -22.72 28.64
N SER A 239 6.39 -21.74 28.09
CA SER A 239 4.93 -21.79 27.98
C SER A 239 4.51 -22.28 26.60
N ALA A 240 4.07 -23.52 26.58
CA ALA A 240 3.33 -24.19 25.52
C ALA A 240 2.04 -23.42 25.12
N SER A 241 2.20 -22.25 24.49
CA SER A 241 1.11 -21.57 23.81
C SER A 241 1.30 -21.77 22.30
N PRO A 242 0.48 -22.61 21.64
CA PRO A 242 0.57 -22.87 20.20
C PRO A 242 0.27 -21.63 19.32
N ASP A 243 -0.16 -20.53 19.93
CA ASP A 243 -0.34 -19.21 19.34
C ASP A 243 0.73 -18.24 19.87
N GLY A 244 2.01 -18.52 19.60
CA GLY A 244 3.13 -17.65 19.96
C GLY A 244 2.79 -16.17 19.68
N ARG A 245 3.08 -15.29 20.64
CA ARG A 245 2.73 -13.86 20.55
C ARG A 245 3.42 -13.29 19.32
N MET A 246 2.65 -12.75 18.36
CA MET A 246 3.24 -12.01 17.26
C MET A 246 3.83 -10.71 17.80
N PHE A 247 4.99 -10.32 17.27
CA PHE A 247 5.59 -9.04 17.56
C PHE A 247 5.49 -8.16 16.33
N ALA A 248 5.00 -6.94 16.52
CA ALA A 248 4.95 -5.93 15.47
C ALA A 248 5.67 -4.70 15.99
N THR A 249 6.64 -4.19 15.22
CA THR A 249 7.31 -2.93 15.50
C THR A 249 7.37 -2.08 14.25
N LYS A 250 7.57 -0.78 14.43
CA LYS A 250 7.74 0.16 13.33
C LYS A 250 9.18 0.60 13.25
N THR A 251 9.69 0.73 12.04
CA THR A 251 10.99 1.36 11.77
C THR A 251 10.82 2.88 11.78
N ASP A 252 11.94 3.60 11.84
CA ASP A 252 11.96 5.06 11.70
C ASP A 252 11.45 5.54 10.33
N SER A 253 11.57 4.69 9.30
CA SER A 253 11.02 4.91 7.96
C SER A 253 9.48 4.74 7.89
N GLY A 254 8.85 4.25 8.96
CA GLY A 254 7.40 4.01 9.02
C GLY A 254 6.96 2.64 8.52
N GLU A 255 7.91 1.78 8.12
CA GLU A 255 7.64 0.40 7.74
C GLU A 255 7.27 -0.42 8.97
N THR A 256 6.42 -1.43 8.77
CA THR A 256 5.99 -2.33 9.84
C THR A 256 6.69 -3.66 9.70
N LEU A 257 7.48 -4.01 10.71
CA LEU A 257 8.11 -5.31 10.85
C LEU A 257 7.19 -6.22 11.64
N LEU A 258 6.79 -7.32 11.03
CA LEU A 258 5.92 -8.33 11.63
C LEU A 258 6.68 -9.63 11.83
N LEU A 259 6.72 -10.09 13.06
CA LEU A 259 7.38 -11.32 13.47
C LEU A 259 6.34 -12.34 13.92
N ILE A 260 6.39 -13.49 13.25
CA ILE A 260 5.48 -14.60 13.44
C ILE A 260 6.33 -15.78 13.94
N PRO A 261 6.32 -16.07 15.25
CA PRO A 261 7.04 -17.19 15.80
C PRO A 261 6.31 -18.51 15.50
N GLY A 262 7.09 -19.53 15.14
CA GLY A 262 6.67 -20.93 15.00
C GLY A 262 7.31 -21.79 16.08
N LEU A 263 7.32 -23.11 15.87
CA LEU A 263 7.95 -24.07 16.78
C LEU A 263 9.45 -24.22 16.53
N PHE A 264 9.89 -24.13 15.27
CA PHE A 264 11.27 -24.34 14.86
C PHE A 264 11.85 -23.11 14.16
N THR A 265 10.98 -22.26 13.61
CA THR A 265 11.36 -21.14 12.77
C THR A 265 10.56 -19.90 13.12
N VAL A 266 11.08 -18.74 12.75
CA VAL A 266 10.41 -17.45 12.87
C VAL A 266 10.29 -16.84 11.47
N SER A 267 9.09 -16.37 11.13
CA SER A 267 8.90 -15.56 9.93
C SER A 267 8.96 -14.08 10.28
N LEU A 268 9.79 -13.34 9.56
CA LEU A 268 9.86 -11.88 9.59
C LEU A 268 9.32 -11.33 8.27
N ALA A 269 8.29 -10.51 8.33
CA ALA A 269 7.69 -9.86 7.17
C ALA A 269 7.79 -8.35 7.29
N VAL A 270 8.16 -7.68 6.19
CA VAL A 270 8.28 -6.23 6.12
C VAL A 270 7.12 -5.68 5.29
N PHE A 271 6.38 -4.76 5.88
CA PHE A 271 5.26 -4.07 5.25
C PHE A 271 5.50 -2.57 5.14
N SER A 272 4.94 -1.96 4.10
CA SER A 272 4.96 -0.50 3.92
C SER A 272 4.26 0.27 5.05
N GLN A 273 3.31 -0.36 5.73
CA GLN A 273 2.52 0.17 6.85
C GLN A 273 1.80 -0.99 7.55
N ASP A 274 0.98 -0.70 8.56
CA ASP A 274 0.25 -1.71 9.31
C ASP A 274 -0.62 -2.59 8.37
N PRO A 275 -0.36 -3.91 8.30
CA PRO A 275 -1.15 -4.80 7.47
C PRO A 275 -2.56 -5.03 8.05
N PRO A 276 -3.59 -5.22 7.20
CA PRO A 276 -4.90 -5.65 7.67
C PRO A 276 -4.82 -7.05 8.29
N ALA A 277 -5.71 -7.35 9.24
CA ALA A 277 -5.66 -8.59 10.02
C ALA A 277 -5.78 -9.87 9.17
N TRP A 278 -6.39 -9.80 7.99
CA TRP A 278 -6.43 -10.93 7.06
C TRP A 278 -5.06 -11.24 6.42
N GLN A 279 -4.24 -10.24 6.10
CA GLN A 279 -2.88 -10.46 5.57
C GLN A 279 -1.99 -11.12 6.62
N VAL A 280 -2.09 -10.67 7.87
CA VAL A 280 -1.39 -11.24 9.02
C VAL A 280 -1.77 -12.71 9.22
N ARG A 281 -3.07 -13.04 9.17
CA ARG A 281 -3.56 -14.42 9.26
C ARG A 281 -3.05 -15.30 8.13
N ALA A 282 -3.08 -14.78 6.89
CA ALA A 282 -2.61 -15.50 5.72
C ALA A 282 -1.10 -15.82 5.80
N LEU A 283 -0.26 -14.85 6.20
CA LEU A 283 1.18 -15.12 6.41
C LEU A 283 1.43 -16.13 7.52
N ARG A 284 0.67 -16.05 8.63
CA ARG A 284 0.77 -17.04 9.71
C ARG A 284 0.42 -18.44 9.22
N GLU A 285 -0.63 -18.58 8.42
CA GLU A 285 -1.01 -19.86 7.85
C GLU A 285 0.07 -20.43 6.92
N VAL A 286 0.66 -19.58 6.07
CA VAL A 286 1.77 -19.98 5.20
C VAL A 286 2.98 -20.45 6.02
N HIS A 287 3.35 -19.71 7.08
CA HIS A 287 4.44 -20.09 7.96
C HIS A 287 4.17 -21.42 8.68
N ARG A 288 2.96 -21.62 9.20
CA ARG A 288 2.53 -22.90 9.80
C ARG A 288 2.61 -24.06 8.81
N ASN A 289 2.17 -23.85 7.57
CA ASN A 289 2.22 -24.87 6.54
C ASN A 289 3.66 -25.23 6.16
N PHE A 290 4.56 -24.24 6.12
CA PHE A 290 5.99 -24.47 5.94
C PHE A 290 6.56 -25.36 7.06
N GLU A 291 6.28 -25.06 8.33
CA GLU A 291 6.76 -25.90 9.44
C GLU A 291 6.15 -27.30 9.42
N ALA A 292 4.85 -27.42 9.10
CA ALA A 292 4.17 -28.71 9.02
C ALA A 292 4.77 -29.59 7.92
N ALA A 293 5.02 -29.02 6.73
CA ALA A 293 5.62 -29.72 5.60
C ALA A 293 7.06 -30.18 5.88
N ASN A 294 7.81 -29.41 6.68
CA ASN A 294 9.22 -29.64 6.94
C ASN A 294 9.52 -30.20 8.34
N ARG A 295 8.50 -30.60 9.09
CA ARG A 295 8.61 -30.93 10.52
C ARG A 295 9.73 -31.92 10.82
N SER A 296 9.81 -33.01 10.07
CA SER A 296 10.83 -34.06 10.29
C SER A 296 12.25 -33.56 10.01
N ALA A 297 12.44 -32.68 9.03
CA ALA A 297 13.74 -32.11 8.70
C ALA A 297 14.15 -31.06 9.74
N LEU A 298 13.23 -30.17 10.13
CA LEU A 298 13.44 -29.14 11.14
C LEU A 298 13.76 -29.74 12.52
N GLN A 299 13.11 -30.83 12.91
CA GLN A 299 13.41 -31.56 14.14
C GLN A 299 14.81 -32.17 14.19
N ARG A 300 15.41 -32.46 13.02
CA ARG A 300 16.76 -33.01 12.89
C ARG A 300 17.79 -31.93 12.53
N GLU A 301 17.38 -30.66 12.48
CA GLU A 301 18.22 -29.53 12.06
C GLU A 301 18.76 -29.68 10.62
N GLU A 302 18.07 -30.46 9.77
CA GLU A 302 18.45 -30.71 8.38
C GLU A 302 17.87 -29.63 7.45
N LYS A 303 18.64 -28.57 7.21
CA LYS A 303 18.19 -27.42 6.38
C LYS A 303 18.32 -27.64 4.86
N GLY A 304 18.98 -28.71 4.42
CA GLY A 304 19.35 -28.91 3.01
C GLY A 304 18.19 -29.24 2.06
N ASN A 305 17.11 -29.85 2.56
CA ASN A 305 15.99 -30.36 1.74
C ASN A 305 14.64 -29.83 2.24
N LEU A 306 14.54 -28.52 2.48
CA LEU A 306 13.28 -27.89 2.90
C LEU A 306 12.40 -27.54 1.69
N VAL A 307 11.09 -27.73 1.85
CA VAL A 307 10.04 -27.30 0.92
C VAL A 307 9.64 -25.87 1.28
N TYR A 308 9.92 -24.91 0.40
CA TYR A 308 9.65 -23.50 0.62
C TYR A 308 8.26 -23.08 0.12
N PRO A 309 7.57 -22.15 0.81
CA PRO A 309 6.31 -21.61 0.34
C PRO A 309 6.53 -20.65 -0.84
N ASP A 310 5.54 -20.57 -1.74
CA ASP A 310 5.50 -19.54 -2.76
C ASP A 310 4.88 -18.25 -2.17
N LEU A 311 5.71 -17.24 -1.92
CA LEU A 311 5.28 -15.95 -1.37
C LEU A 311 5.09 -14.88 -2.46
N SER A 312 5.11 -15.25 -3.74
CA SER A 312 4.94 -14.30 -4.86
C SER A 312 3.60 -13.56 -4.83
N ARG A 313 2.59 -14.14 -4.18
CA ARG A 313 1.27 -13.52 -3.99
C ARG A 313 1.26 -12.44 -2.90
N PHE A 314 2.21 -12.46 -1.98
CA PHE A 314 2.31 -11.52 -0.88
C PHE A 314 3.33 -10.42 -1.19
N VAL A 315 4.50 -10.83 -1.68
CA VAL A 315 5.62 -9.93 -1.93
C VAL A 315 5.39 -9.19 -3.24
N LYS A 316 5.16 -7.87 -3.15
CA LYS A 316 5.11 -7.01 -4.34
C LYS A 316 6.54 -6.71 -4.78
N ALA A 317 6.83 -6.92 -6.05
CA ALA A 317 8.12 -6.51 -6.63
C ALA A 317 8.26 -4.99 -6.49
N SER A 318 9.33 -4.58 -5.82
CA SER A 318 9.78 -3.19 -5.69
C SER A 318 10.27 -2.64 -7.02
#